data_AF-A0A8I2G1Q3-F1
#
_entry.id   AF-A0A8I2G1Q3-F1
#
_cell.length_a   1.000
_cell.length_b   1.000
_cell.length_c   1.000
_cell.angle_alpha   90.00
_cell.angle_beta   90.00
_cell.angle_gamma   90.00
#
_symmetry.space_group_name_H-M   'P 1'
#
loop_
_entity.id
_entity.type
_entity.pdbx_description
1 polymer ?
#
loop_
_entity_poly.entity_id
_entity_poly.type
_entity_poly.pdbx_seq_one_letter_code
_entity_poly.pdbx_strand_id
1 'polypeptide(L)'
;MKKNQILPILMTCFIPFILFKGCTSSKEIDYLGQEPPGLEAKVFAPGIVSTEEFMEASCTFSPDGKEFYFTRGKSFQERPEIMVCRKGKKGWSSPETASFSGVHFDFEPNITPDGKKMFFMRFNPTNDQIKTGLWVMEREKDGWGQPKYFSPGMFATATLDGTLYFTIVGEGKRGIGRSHLVNGRYTEPEYVMGSVGNPTPFGHPCVSPDGSFLILDGQNKETNRGDLFVCFRQEDGNWGEAIP
;
A
#
# COMPACT_ATOMS: atom_id res chain seq x y z
N MET A 1 67.32 36.89 -34.68
CA MET A 1 66.04 37.62 -34.52
C MET A 1 65.03 36.68 -33.86
N LYS A 2 64.32 37.20 -32.86
CA LYS A 2 63.74 36.45 -31.72
C LYS A 2 62.68 35.41 -32.12
N LYS A 3 62.83 34.17 -31.65
CA LYS A 3 61.79 33.13 -31.62
C LYS A 3 60.84 33.43 -30.46
N ASN A 4 59.59 33.78 -30.74
CA ASN A 4 58.53 33.85 -29.73
C ASN A 4 57.97 32.44 -29.52
N GLN A 5 58.18 31.89 -28.32
CA GLN A 5 57.50 30.70 -27.84
C GLN A 5 56.08 31.09 -27.39
N ILE A 6 55.07 30.43 -27.96
CA ILE A 6 53.70 30.47 -27.47
C ILE A 6 53.53 29.25 -26.56
N LEU A 7 53.33 29.51 -25.27
CA LEU A 7 53.00 28.50 -24.26
C LEU A 7 51.49 28.17 -24.37
N PRO A 8 51.07 26.89 -24.47
CA PRO A 8 49.65 26.57 -24.40
C PRO A 8 49.21 26.59 -22.92
N ILE A 9 48.22 27.43 -22.60
CA ILE A 9 47.54 27.42 -21.31
C ILE A 9 46.58 26.22 -21.31
N LEU A 10 46.95 25.12 -20.66
CA LEU A 10 46.01 24.04 -20.34
C LEU A 10 45.08 24.54 -19.22
N MET A 11 43.85 24.88 -19.58
CA MET A 11 42.77 25.13 -18.63
C MET A 11 42.16 23.79 -18.22
N THR A 12 42.68 23.19 -17.15
CA THR A 12 42.11 21.99 -16.54
C THR A 12 40.83 22.37 -15.79
N CYS A 13 39.66 22.09 -16.38
CA CYS A 13 38.39 22.08 -15.66
C CYS A 13 38.40 20.96 -14.61
N PHE A 14 38.57 21.32 -13.34
CA PHE A 14 38.27 20.45 -12.21
C PHE A 14 36.74 20.28 -12.13
N ILE A 15 36.22 19.17 -12.65
CA ILE A 15 34.87 18.71 -12.31
C ILE A 15 34.99 18.04 -10.94
N PRO A 16 34.40 18.58 -9.87
CA PRO A 16 34.37 17.85 -8.61
C PRO A 16 33.52 16.60 -8.83
N PHE A 17 34.18 15.44 -8.79
CA PHE A 17 33.52 14.15 -8.73
C PHE A 17 32.78 14.09 -7.40
N ILE A 18 31.52 14.55 -7.40
CA ILE A 18 30.60 14.33 -6.28
C ILE A 18 30.35 12.83 -6.27
N LEU A 19 31.11 12.12 -5.44
CA LEU A 19 30.78 10.77 -5.04
C LEU A 19 29.43 10.83 -4.34
N PHE A 20 28.35 10.63 -5.09
CA PHE A 20 27.09 10.17 -4.52
C PHE A 20 27.41 8.86 -3.80
N LYS A 21 27.64 8.93 -2.49
CA LYS A 21 27.45 7.79 -1.60
C LYS A 21 25.96 7.46 -1.65
N GLY A 22 25.53 6.77 -2.72
CA GLY A 22 24.30 6.01 -2.74
C GLY A 22 24.46 4.88 -1.75
N CYS A 23 24.22 5.18 -0.47
CA CYS A 23 24.10 4.18 0.57
C CYS A 23 22.72 4.33 1.20
N THR A 24 21.76 3.70 0.57
CA THR A 24 20.75 2.95 1.30
C THR A 24 20.73 1.59 0.63
N SER A 25 21.43 0.62 1.23
CA SER A 25 21.03 -0.78 1.07
C SER A 25 19.58 -0.82 1.52
N SER A 26 18.65 -0.83 0.57
CA SER A 26 17.32 -1.35 0.86
C SER A 26 17.58 -2.75 1.39
N LYS A 27 17.15 -3.00 2.63
CA LYS A 27 17.14 -4.38 3.12
C LYS A 27 16.25 -5.14 2.15
N GLU A 28 16.83 -6.09 1.44
CA GLU A 28 16.10 -6.97 0.56
C GLU A 28 15.03 -7.68 1.40
N ILE A 29 13.77 -7.45 1.05
CA ILE A 29 12.65 -8.13 1.70
C ILE A 29 12.74 -9.59 1.26
N ASP A 30 12.71 -10.49 2.23
CA ASP A 30 12.65 -11.92 1.96
C ASP A 30 11.20 -12.30 1.69
N TYR A 31 10.90 -12.65 0.44
CA TYR A 31 9.57 -12.98 -0.05
C TYR A 31 9.16 -14.41 0.32
N LEU A 32 9.22 -14.75 1.61
CA LEU A 32 8.96 -16.09 2.14
C LEU A 32 9.88 -17.17 1.52
N GLY A 33 11.13 -16.81 1.23
CA GLY A 33 12.11 -17.67 0.58
C GLY A 33 11.93 -17.80 -0.94
N GLN A 34 10.97 -17.09 -1.53
CA GLN A 34 10.74 -17.09 -2.97
C GLN A 34 11.58 -16.02 -3.67
N GLU A 35 12.10 -16.34 -4.84
CA GLU A 35 12.72 -15.32 -5.71
C GLU A 35 11.64 -14.39 -6.27
N PRO A 36 11.87 -13.06 -6.30
CA PRO A 36 10.95 -12.12 -6.93
C PRO A 36 10.61 -12.53 -8.37
N PRO A 37 9.35 -12.38 -8.81
CA PRO A 37 9.00 -12.63 -10.20
C PRO A 37 9.72 -11.63 -11.11
N GLY A 38 10.01 -12.05 -12.34
CA GLY A 38 10.40 -11.14 -13.42
C GLY A 38 9.15 -10.47 -14.01
N LEU A 39 9.08 -10.39 -15.34
CA LEU A 39 7.89 -9.86 -16.03
C LEU A 39 6.73 -10.87 -16.11
N GLU A 40 6.96 -12.12 -15.72
CA GLU A 40 5.94 -13.15 -15.69
C GLU A 40 5.41 -13.32 -14.27
N ALA A 41 4.08 -13.27 -14.13
CA ALA A 41 3.42 -13.51 -12.86
C ALA A 41 3.70 -14.93 -12.36
N LYS A 42 4.02 -15.05 -11.08
CA LYS A 42 4.23 -16.33 -10.39
C LYS A 42 3.31 -16.42 -9.19
N VAL A 43 2.81 -17.62 -8.91
CA VAL A 43 2.07 -17.89 -7.67
C VAL A 43 2.97 -17.57 -6.48
N PHE A 44 2.42 -16.84 -5.51
CA PHE A 44 3.18 -16.38 -4.34
C PHE A 44 3.10 -17.38 -3.19
N ALA A 45 4.26 -17.78 -2.67
CA ALA A 45 4.45 -18.75 -1.59
C ALA A 45 3.47 -19.95 -1.67
N PRO A 46 3.54 -20.78 -2.74
CA PRO A 46 2.61 -21.90 -2.94
C PRO A 46 2.60 -22.86 -1.75
N GLY A 47 1.41 -23.29 -1.31
CA GLY A 47 1.22 -24.16 -0.15
C GLY A 47 1.39 -23.47 1.21
N ILE A 48 1.81 -22.21 1.24
CA ILE A 48 1.90 -21.38 2.46
C ILE A 48 0.83 -20.29 2.40
N VAL A 49 0.92 -19.41 1.40
CA VAL A 49 -0.03 -18.31 1.17
C VAL A 49 -1.07 -18.72 0.14
N SER A 50 -0.68 -19.15 -1.07
CA SER A 50 -1.66 -19.65 -2.04
C SER A 50 -1.94 -21.13 -1.80
N THR A 51 -3.18 -21.47 -1.47
CA THR A 51 -3.62 -22.84 -1.15
C THR A 51 -4.88 -23.22 -1.93
N GLU A 52 -5.17 -24.51 -2.08
CA GLU A 52 -6.40 -24.96 -2.77
C GLU A 52 -7.66 -24.79 -1.91
N GLU A 53 -7.52 -24.75 -0.58
CA GLU A 53 -8.65 -24.71 0.36
C GLU A 53 -9.25 -23.31 0.53
N PHE A 54 -8.45 -22.26 0.32
CA PHE A 54 -8.84 -20.90 0.67
C PHE A 54 -8.72 -19.93 -0.50
N MET A 55 -9.45 -18.83 -0.39
CA MET A 55 -9.24 -17.62 -1.18
C MET A 55 -8.35 -16.67 -0.40
N GLU A 56 -7.37 -16.09 -1.07
CA GLU A 56 -6.52 -15.03 -0.54
C GLU A 56 -6.66 -13.74 -1.35
N ALA A 57 -6.60 -12.61 -0.66
CA ALA A 57 -6.56 -11.29 -1.26
C ALA A 57 -5.70 -10.37 -0.40
N SER A 58 -5.30 -9.23 -0.97
CA SER A 58 -4.75 -8.05 -0.30
C SER A 58 -3.68 -8.33 0.76
N CYS A 59 -2.45 -7.90 0.52
CA CYS A 59 -1.36 -8.18 1.44
C CYS A 59 -0.47 -6.97 1.71
N THR A 60 0.31 -7.07 2.78
CA THR A 60 1.28 -6.06 3.15
C THR A 60 2.44 -6.68 3.92
N PHE A 61 3.65 -6.21 3.66
CA PHE A 61 4.82 -6.52 4.48
C PHE A 61 5.03 -5.41 5.52
N SER A 62 5.52 -5.77 6.70
CA SER A 62 6.11 -4.78 7.59
C SER A 62 7.33 -4.13 6.93
N PRO A 63 7.61 -2.84 7.16
CA PRO A 63 8.75 -2.16 6.54
C PRO A 63 10.12 -2.78 6.86
N ASP A 64 10.22 -3.52 7.97
CA ASP A 64 11.43 -4.24 8.35
C ASP A 64 11.54 -5.65 7.73
N GLY A 65 10.57 -6.06 6.91
CA GLY A 65 10.52 -7.33 6.19
C GLY A 65 10.36 -8.55 7.09
N LYS A 66 9.85 -8.38 8.32
CA LYS A 66 9.71 -9.48 9.29
C LYS A 66 8.29 -10.01 9.45
N GLU A 67 7.29 -9.29 8.98
CA GLU A 67 5.90 -9.70 9.07
C GLU A 67 5.26 -9.57 7.69
N PHE A 68 4.41 -10.53 7.34
CA PHE A 68 3.61 -10.52 6.13
C PHE A 68 2.16 -10.77 6.52
N TYR A 69 1.28 -9.81 6.22
CA TYR A 69 -0.14 -9.89 6.52
C TYR A 69 -0.93 -10.02 5.22
N PHE A 70 -2.01 -10.80 5.24
CA PHE A 70 -2.87 -10.97 4.08
C PHE A 70 -4.29 -11.40 4.51
N THR A 71 -5.28 -11.16 3.65
CA THR A 71 -6.65 -11.65 3.88
C THR A 71 -6.79 -13.09 3.41
N ARG A 72 -7.48 -13.93 4.19
CA ARG A 72 -7.81 -15.31 3.83
C ARG A 72 -9.22 -15.70 4.29
N GLY A 73 -9.94 -16.48 3.49
CA GLY A 73 -11.19 -17.13 3.91
C GLY A 73 -11.57 -18.27 2.97
N LYS A 74 -12.50 -19.16 3.39
CA LYS A 74 -13.07 -20.20 2.49
C LYS A 74 -13.89 -19.57 1.38
N SER A 75 -14.59 -18.49 1.73
CA SER A 75 -15.16 -17.51 0.83
C SER A 75 -15.10 -16.14 1.50
N PHE A 76 -15.15 -15.06 0.72
CA PHE A 76 -15.22 -13.71 1.29
C PHE A 76 -16.59 -13.38 1.93
N GLN A 77 -17.55 -14.30 1.81
CA GLN A 77 -18.85 -14.26 2.48
C GLN A 77 -18.85 -15.05 3.81
N GLU A 78 -17.84 -15.88 4.06
CA GLU A 78 -17.73 -16.75 5.24
C GLU A 78 -16.64 -16.26 6.21
N ARG A 79 -16.72 -14.98 6.61
CA ARG A 79 -15.87 -14.36 7.62
C ARG A 79 -14.38 -14.52 7.34
N PRO A 80 -13.86 -13.86 6.29
CA PRO A 80 -12.43 -13.83 6.06
C PRO A 80 -11.72 -13.09 7.19
N GLU A 81 -10.46 -13.48 7.37
CA GLU A 81 -9.61 -13.07 8.46
C GLU A 81 -8.31 -12.49 7.89
N ILE A 82 -7.67 -11.62 8.68
CA ILE A 82 -6.30 -11.22 8.43
C ILE A 82 -5.36 -12.25 9.07
N MET A 83 -4.55 -12.87 8.22
CA MET A 83 -3.49 -13.80 8.57
C MET A 83 -2.16 -13.07 8.70
N VAL A 84 -1.21 -13.66 9.43
CA VAL A 84 0.16 -13.17 9.55
C VAL A 84 1.18 -14.31 9.49
N CYS A 85 2.23 -14.12 8.70
CA CYS A 85 3.47 -14.90 8.75
C CYS A 85 4.57 -14.05 9.39
N ARG A 86 5.43 -14.64 10.24
CA ARG A 86 6.53 -13.91 10.88
C ARG A 86 7.88 -14.56 10.63
N LYS A 87 8.88 -13.74 10.30
CA LYS A 87 10.27 -14.16 10.10
C LYS A 87 11.02 -14.18 11.42
N GLY A 88 11.37 -15.38 11.86
CA GLY A 88 12.21 -15.64 13.02
C GLY A 88 13.60 -16.18 12.64
N LYS A 89 14.35 -16.63 13.65
CA LYS A 89 15.69 -17.23 13.46
C LYS A 89 15.68 -18.50 12.61
N LYS A 90 14.55 -19.22 12.57
CA LYS A 90 14.36 -20.47 11.83
C LYS A 90 13.69 -20.27 10.46
N GLY A 91 13.55 -19.03 10.00
CA GLY A 91 12.78 -18.69 8.80
C GLY A 91 11.37 -18.18 9.12
N TRP A 92 10.50 -18.23 8.13
CA TRP A 92 9.10 -17.79 8.24
C TRP A 92 8.24 -18.83 8.98
N SER A 93 7.32 -18.34 9.81
CA SER A 93 6.26 -19.16 10.39
C SER A 93 5.20 -19.50 9.33
N SER A 94 4.43 -20.56 9.58
CA SER A 94 3.15 -20.76 8.90
C SER A 94 2.20 -19.58 9.19
N PRO A 95 1.21 -19.32 8.32
CA PRO A 95 0.20 -18.30 8.58
C PRO A 95 -0.62 -18.64 9.82
N GLU A 96 -0.85 -17.64 10.68
CA GLU A 96 -1.78 -17.70 11.79
C GLU A 96 -2.73 -16.51 11.75
N THR A 97 -3.93 -16.63 12.33
CA THR A 97 -4.86 -15.50 12.45
C THR A 97 -4.20 -14.39 13.27
N ALA A 98 -4.18 -13.17 12.75
CA ALA A 98 -3.65 -12.02 13.46
C ALA A 98 -4.45 -11.78 14.75
N SER A 99 -3.78 -11.39 15.83
CA SER A 99 -4.38 -11.30 17.17
C SER A 99 -5.56 -10.32 17.30
N PHE A 100 -5.69 -9.38 16.37
CA PHE A 100 -6.79 -8.40 16.30
C PHE A 100 -7.95 -8.85 15.38
N SER A 101 -7.80 -9.99 14.71
CA SER A 101 -8.72 -10.58 13.73
C SER A 101 -9.37 -11.86 14.28
N GLY A 102 -10.28 -12.48 13.51
CA GLY A 102 -10.90 -13.76 13.85
C GLY A 102 -12.24 -13.66 14.61
N VAL A 103 -12.71 -12.44 14.87
CA VAL A 103 -14.03 -12.19 15.47
C VAL A 103 -14.98 -11.51 14.47
N HIS A 104 -14.45 -10.56 13.70
CA HIS A 104 -15.19 -9.82 12.69
C HIS A 104 -14.81 -10.32 11.29
N PHE A 105 -15.43 -9.74 10.27
CA PHE A 105 -14.98 -9.90 8.89
C PHE A 105 -13.93 -8.83 8.65
N ASP A 106 -12.68 -9.24 8.48
CA ASP A 106 -11.51 -8.36 8.43
C ASP A 106 -10.74 -8.56 7.11
N PHE A 107 -10.46 -7.46 6.41
CA PHE A 107 -9.89 -7.49 5.06
C PHE A 107 -8.81 -6.44 4.87
N GLU A 108 -8.03 -6.60 3.81
CA GLU A 108 -7.23 -5.55 3.18
C GLU A 108 -6.24 -4.88 4.15
N PRO A 109 -5.38 -5.66 4.84
CA PRO A 109 -4.40 -5.08 5.74
C PRO A 109 -3.39 -4.25 4.93
N ASN A 110 -3.09 -3.06 5.43
CA ASN A 110 -2.01 -2.24 4.92
C ASN A 110 -1.22 -1.61 6.06
N ILE A 111 0.09 -1.83 6.06
CA ILE A 111 1.01 -1.17 6.99
C ILE A 111 1.58 0.07 6.30
N THR A 112 1.48 1.20 6.98
CA THR A 112 2.10 2.47 6.55
C THR A 112 3.63 2.33 6.40
N PRO A 113 4.28 3.06 5.48
CA PRO A 113 5.71 2.90 5.23
C PRO A 113 6.63 3.12 6.45
N ASP A 114 6.20 3.91 7.42
CA ASP A 114 6.93 4.14 8.67
C ASP A 114 6.74 3.02 9.72
N GLY A 115 5.86 2.06 9.44
CA GLY A 115 5.57 0.88 10.26
C GLY A 115 4.73 1.18 11.50
N LYS A 116 4.25 2.41 11.69
CA LYS A 116 3.59 2.82 12.93
C LYS A 116 2.08 2.62 12.91
N LYS A 117 1.47 2.45 11.74
CA LYS A 117 0.02 2.29 11.60
C LYS A 117 -0.33 1.15 10.67
N MET A 118 -1.37 0.40 11.03
CA MET A 118 -2.02 -0.59 10.19
C MET A 118 -3.46 -0.17 9.94
N PHE A 119 -3.84 -0.12 8.66
CA PHE A 119 -5.20 0.07 8.21
C PHE A 119 -5.78 -1.24 7.71
N PHE A 120 -7.09 -1.43 7.90
CA PHE A 120 -7.81 -2.60 7.40
C PHE A 120 -9.31 -2.32 7.35
N MET A 121 -10.03 -3.02 6.47
CA MET A 121 -11.48 -2.97 6.39
C MET A 121 -12.09 -3.94 7.40
N ARG A 122 -13.13 -3.52 8.11
CA ARG A 122 -13.88 -4.34 9.04
C ARG A 122 -15.37 -4.16 8.82
N PHE A 123 -16.11 -5.27 8.85
CA PHE A 123 -17.56 -5.27 9.00
C PHE A 123 -18.02 -6.41 9.91
N ASN A 124 -19.22 -6.27 10.47
CA ASN A 124 -19.83 -7.35 11.24
C ASN A 124 -21.33 -7.47 10.93
N PRO A 125 -21.78 -8.55 10.26
CA PRO A 125 -23.19 -8.71 9.91
C PRO A 125 -24.08 -9.09 11.11
N THR A 126 -23.49 -9.51 12.23
CA THR A 126 -24.23 -9.97 13.42
C THR A 126 -24.17 -9.00 14.60
N ASN A 127 -23.42 -7.89 14.47
CA ASN A 127 -23.31 -6.87 15.50
C ASN A 127 -23.26 -5.47 14.87
N ASP A 128 -24.38 -4.77 14.92
CA ASP A 128 -24.57 -3.43 14.37
C ASP A 128 -23.80 -2.32 15.11
N GLN A 129 -23.31 -2.60 16.32
CA GLN A 129 -22.45 -1.68 17.07
C GLN A 129 -21.06 -1.57 16.46
N ILE A 130 -20.66 -2.56 15.65
CA ILE A 130 -19.40 -2.53 14.90
C ILE A 130 -19.63 -1.82 13.58
N LYS A 131 -19.11 -0.60 13.50
CA LYS A 131 -19.17 0.19 12.27
C LYS A 131 -18.43 -0.51 11.13
N THR A 132 -19.12 -0.71 10.02
CA THR A 132 -18.52 -1.09 8.74
C THR A 132 -17.66 0.04 8.21
N GLY A 133 -16.41 -0.26 7.85
CA GLY A 133 -15.53 0.71 7.19
C GLY A 133 -14.06 0.44 7.43
N LEU A 134 -13.26 1.48 7.23
CA LEU A 134 -11.82 1.47 7.44
C LEU A 134 -11.51 1.69 8.92
N TRP A 135 -10.66 0.84 9.47
CA TRP A 135 -10.17 0.90 10.84
C TRP A 135 -8.65 1.07 10.84
N VAL A 136 -8.13 1.64 11.93
CA VAL A 136 -6.70 1.88 12.14
C VAL A 136 -6.25 1.37 13.49
N MET A 137 -5.04 0.82 13.53
CA MET A 137 -4.29 0.50 14.75
C MET A 137 -2.95 1.22 14.74
N GLU A 138 -2.45 1.55 15.92
CA GLU A 138 -1.09 2.03 16.10
C GLU A 138 -0.18 0.87 16.54
N ARG A 139 1.08 0.91 16.10
CA ARG A 139 2.10 -0.03 16.53
C ARG A 139 2.46 0.27 17.99
N GLU A 140 2.40 -0.76 18.82
CA GLU A 140 2.85 -0.74 20.20
C GLU A 140 4.12 -1.60 20.35
N LYS A 141 4.69 -1.63 21.56
CA LYS A 141 5.94 -2.35 21.84
C LYS A 141 5.88 -3.82 21.44
N ASP A 142 4.75 -4.48 21.72
CA ASP A 142 4.58 -5.93 21.58
C ASP A 142 3.52 -6.31 20.53
N GLY A 143 3.21 -5.42 19.57
CA GLY A 143 2.27 -5.72 18.48
C GLY A 143 1.46 -4.52 18.00
N TRP A 144 0.21 -4.77 17.63
CA TRP A 144 -0.76 -3.74 17.27
C TRP A 144 -1.67 -3.43 18.46
N GLY A 145 -1.91 -2.14 18.70
CA GLY A 145 -2.84 -1.67 19.72
C GLY A 145 -4.30 -1.91 19.35
N GLN A 146 -5.22 -1.31 20.11
CA GLN A 146 -6.65 -1.49 19.90
C GLN A 146 -7.13 -0.86 18.57
N PRO A 147 -7.94 -1.57 17.76
CA PRO A 147 -8.55 -1.01 16.56
C PRO A 147 -9.46 0.18 16.87
N LYS A 148 -9.35 1.22 16.04
CA LYS A 148 -10.23 2.40 16.09
C LYS A 148 -10.85 2.62 14.72
N TYR A 149 -12.15 2.88 14.69
CA TYR A 149 -12.83 3.28 13.46
C TYR A 149 -12.21 4.56 12.91
N PHE A 150 -11.91 4.58 11.61
CA PHE A 150 -11.28 5.71 10.94
C PHE A 150 -12.26 6.44 10.01
N SER A 151 -12.80 5.74 9.02
CA SER A 151 -13.64 6.34 7.98
C SER A 151 -14.58 5.29 7.37
N PRO A 152 -15.74 5.68 6.82
CA PRO A 152 -16.45 4.81 5.89
C PRO A 152 -15.55 4.52 4.69
N GLY A 153 -15.51 3.28 4.22
CA GLY A 153 -14.62 2.89 3.13
C GLY A 153 -13.80 1.63 3.41
N MET A 154 -12.84 1.38 2.53
CA MET A 154 -12.01 0.18 2.51
C MET A 154 -10.71 0.45 1.75
N PHE A 155 -9.80 -0.53 1.76
CA PHE A 155 -8.53 -0.57 1.02
C PHE A 155 -7.71 0.72 1.06
N ALA A 156 -6.74 0.77 1.97
CA ALA A 156 -5.89 1.93 2.15
C ALA A 156 -4.44 1.65 1.77
N THR A 157 -3.76 2.67 1.24
CA THR A 157 -2.31 2.70 1.05
C THR A 157 -1.78 4.07 1.43
N ALA A 158 -0.50 4.16 1.80
CA ALA A 158 0.10 5.40 2.26
C ALA A 158 1.44 5.67 1.57
N THR A 159 1.68 6.96 1.32
CA THR A 159 2.97 7.47 0.86
C THR A 159 3.96 7.57 2.02
N LEU A 160 5.24 7.83 1.71
CA LEU A 160 6.33 7.99 2.67
C LEU A 160 6.12 9.18 3.62
N ASP A 161 5.42 10.23 3.18
CA ASP A 161 5.06 11.36 4.05
C ASP A 161 3.87 11.06 4.97
N GLY A 162 3.28 9.87 4.86
CA GLY A 162 2.16 9.40 5.65
C GLY A 162 0.79 9.75 5.07
N THR A 163 0.71 10.48 3.96
CA THR A 163 -0.56 10.76 3.26
C THR A 163 -1.22 9.45 2.85
N LEU A 164 -2.46 9.25 3.32
CA LEU A 164 -3.28 8.06 3.11
C LEU A 164 -4.18 8.24 1.90
N TYR A 165 -4.29 7.22 1.08
CA TYR A 165 -5.26 7.08 0.00
C TYR A 165 -6.10 5.85 0.24
N PHE A 166 -7.41 5.95 0.08
CA PHE A 166 -8.32 4.84 0.33
C PHE A 166 -9.64 4.99 -0.42
N THR A 167 -10.41 3.90 -0.55
CA THR A 167 -11.74 3.98 -1.14
C THR A 167 -12.74 4.40 -0.08
N ILE A 168 -13.42 5.53 -0.26
CA ILE A 168 -14.56 5.95 0.56
C ILE A 168 -15.84 5.34 -0.01
N VAL A 169 -16.61 4.64 0.83
CA VAL A 169 -17.94 4.08 0.47
C VAL A 169 -18.93 4.28 1.61
N GLY A 170 -20.05 4.93 1.34
CA GLY A 170 -21.15 5.11 2.30
C GLY A 170 -22.08 6.26 1.91
N GLU A 171 -23.34 6.25 2.34
CA GLU A 171 -24.31 7.36 2.17
C GLU A 171 -24.49 7.90 0.73
N GLY A 172 -24.52 7.02 -0.29
CA GLY A 172 -24.59 7.45 -1.70
C GLY A 172 -23.30 8.09 -2.23
N LYS A 173 -22.21 7.96 -1.47
CA LYS A 173 -20.86 8.45 -1.77
C LYS A 173 -19.98 7.26 -2.14
N ARG A 174 -19.25 7.39 -3.26
CA ARG A 174 -18.16 6.47 -3.63
C ARG A 174 -17.03 7.23 -4.30
N GLY A 175 -15.82 7.08 -3.79
CA GLY A 175 -14.64 7.52 -4.52
C GLY A 175 -13.33 7.36 -3.79
N ILE A 176 -12.27 7.91 -4.38
CA ILE A 176 -10.92 7.82 -3.83
C ILE A 176 -10.71 9.03 -2.92
N GLY A 177 -10.49 8.73 -1.65
CA GLY A 177 -10.18 9.71 -0.61
C GLY A 177 -8.67 9.89 -0.44
N ARG A 178 -8.27 11.09 0.00
CA ARG A 178 -6.94 11.43 0.48
C ARG A 178 -7.04 12.03 1.88
N SER A 179 -6.15 11.64 2.78
CA SER A 179 -6.03 12.25 4.11
C SER A 179 -4.56 12.45 4.47
N HIS A 180 -4.20 13.68 4.82
CA HIS A 180 -2.82 14.04 5.14
C HIS A 180 -2.51 13.74 6.61
N LEU A 181 -1.30 13.27 6.89
CA LEU A 181 -0.82 13.10 8.25
C LEU A 181 -0.17 14.39 8.75
N VAL A 182 -0.88 15.17 9.56
CA VAL A 182 -0.41 16.44 10.12
C VAL A 182 -0.29 16.32 11.63
N ASN A 183 0.92 16.54 12.18
CA ASN A 183 1.19 16.42 13.63
C ASN A 183 0.74 15.07 14.23
N GLY A 184 0.93 13.98 13.49
CA GLY A 184 0.57 12.62 13.91
C GLY A 184 -0.93 12.30 13.83
N ARG A 185 -1.75 13.20 13.30
CA ARG A 185 -3.20 13.01 13.09
C ARG A 185 -3.56 13.16 11.61
N TYR A 186 -4.46 12.31 11.16
CA TYR A 186 -5.02 12.42 9.82
C TYR A 186 -6.01 13.57 9.73
N THR A 187 -5.96 14.32 8.64
CA THR A 187 -6.96 15.35 8.31
C THR A 187 -8.30 14.71 7.95
N GLU A 188 -9.37 15.50 7.91
CA GLU A 188 -10.61 15.05 7.31
C GLU A 188 -10.33 14.58 5.86
N PRO A 189 -10.85 13.41 5.44
CA PRO A 189 -10.62 12.91 4.10
C PRO A 189 -11.26 13.82 3.04
N GLU A 190 -10.49 14.16 2.01
CA GLU A 190 -11.00 14.84 0.82
C GLU A 190 -11.10 13.87 -0.35
N TYR A 191 -12.06 14.10 -1.26
CA TYR A 191 -12.14 13.31 -2.48
C TYR A 191 -11.13 13.82 -3.49
N VAL A 192 -10.31 12.91 -4.02
CA VAL A 192 -9.43 13.19 -5.15
C VAL A 192 -9.98 12.62 -6.46
N MET A 193 -10.89 11.64 -6.39
CA MET A 193 -11.65 11.13 -7.55
C MET A 193 -13.04 10.67 -7.13
N GLY A 194 -14.07 11.07 -7.87
CA GLY A 194 -15.47 10.83 -7.51
C GLY A 194 -15.93 11.65 -6.31
N SER A 195 -17.21 11.58 -5.95
CA SER A 195 -17.80 12.32 -4.83
C SER A 195 -19.24 11.86 -4.55
N VAL A 196 -19.92 12.56 -3.63
CA VAL A 196 -21.36 12.44 -3.41
C VAL A 196 -22.12 12.85 -4.68
N GLY A 197 -23.00 11.99 -5.20
CA GLY A 197 -23.80 12.29 -6.39
C GLY A 197 -23.05 12.23 -7.72
N ASN A 198 -21.71 12.13 -7.71
CA ASN A 198 -20.90 11.86 -8.89
C ASN A 198 -19.84 10.78 -8.57
N PRO A 199 -20.28 9.52 -8.38
CA PRO A 199 -19.38 8.44 -7.99
C PRO A 199 -18.39 8.11 -9.11
N THR A 200 -17.18 7.74 -8.73
CA THR A 200 -16.18 7.21 -9.67
C THR A 200 -16.35 5.69 -9.83
N PRO A 201 -16.06 5.11 -11.02
CA PRO A 201 -16.02 3.67 -11.21
C PRO A 201 -14.80 2.99 -10.57
N PHE A 202 -13.85 3.76 -10.02
CA PHE A 202 -12.60 3.23 -9.48
C PHE A 202 -12.69 2.82 -7.99
N GLY A 203 -11.77 1.97 -7.57
CA GLY A 203 -11.60 1.47 -6.20
C GLY A 203 -10.15 1.08 -5.89
N HIS A 204 -9.96 0.54 -4.68
CA HIS A 204 -8.75 -0.08 -4.13
C HIS A 204 -7.42 0.63 -4.53
N PRO A 205 -7.25 1.90 -4.12
CA PRO A 205 -6.07 2.68 -4.51
C PRO A 205 -4.79 2.12 -3.93
N CYS A 206 -3.81 1.89 -4.79
CA CYS A 206 -2.43 1.58 -4.46
C CYS A 206 -1.52 2.73 -4.85
N VAL A 207 -1.18 3.59 -3.89
CA VAL A 207 -0.29 4.73 -4.11
C VAL A 207 1.17 4.29 -4.05
N SER A 208 1.96 4.81 -4.98
CA SER A 208 3.41 4.73 -4.92
C SER A 208 3.96 5.38 -3.64
N PRO A 209 5.08 4.87 -3.06
CA PRO A 209 5.64 5.44 -1.84
C PRO A 209 5.99 6.93 -1.94
N ASP A 210 6.44 7.41 -3.09
CA ASP A 210 6.76 8.83 -3.32
C ASP A 210 5.54 9.67 -3.74
N GLY A 211 4.37 9.03 -3.91
CA GLY A 211 3.14 9.69 -4.32
C GLY A 211 3.14 10.15 -5.78
N SER A 212 4.02 9.62 -6.63
CA SER A 212 4.13 9.99 -8.06
C SER A 212 3.04 9.38 -8.94
N PHE A 213 2.55 8.18 -8.59
CA PHE A 213 1.44 7.51 -9.28
C PHE A 213 0.52 6.76 -8.31
N LEU A 214 -0.68 6.47 -8.79
CA LEU A 214 -1.73 5.68 -8.14
C LEU A 214 -2.17 4.57 -9.10
N ILE A 215 -2.24 3.33 -8.60
CA ILE A 215 -2.90 2.22 -9.31
C ILE A 215 -4.30 2.03 -8.71
N LEU A 216 -5.29 1.77 -9.56
CA LEU A 216 -6.69 1.59 -9.21
C LEU A 216 -7.23 0.36 -9.94
N ASP A 217 -8.21 -0.33 -9.38
CA ASP A 217 -9.12 -1.15 -10.18
C ASP A 217 -10.34 -0.33 -10.58
N GLY A 218 -10.92 -0.66 -11.73
CA GLY A 218 -12.16 -0.06 -12.20
C GLY A 218 -12.75 -0.81 -13.38
N GLN A 219 -13.89 -0.33 -13.87
CA GLN A 219 -14.50 -0.88 -15.08
C GLN A 219 -13.94 -0.18 -16.32
N ASN A 220 -13.29 -0.94 -17.20
CA ASN A 220 -12.88 -0.47 -18.51
C ASN A 220 -14.11 -0.30 -19.41
N LYS A 221 -14.29 0.90 -19.94
CA LYS A 221 -15.46 1.28 -20.75
C LYS A 221 -15.47 0.61 -22.12
N GLU A 222 -14.29 0.32 -22.68
CA GLU A 222 -14.18 -0.29 -24.01
C GLU A 222 -14.43 -1.79 -23.96
N THR A 223 -13.87 -2.47 -22.95
CA THR A 223 -13.97 -3.93 -22.81
C THR A 223 -15.15 -4.38 -21.95
N ASN A 224 -15.74 -3.46 -21.18
CA ASN A 224 -16.77 -3.71 -20.17
C ASN A 224 -16.34 -4.73 -19.09
N ARG A 225 -15.03 -4.84 -18.83
CA ARG A 225 -14.44 -5.74 -17.81
C ARG A 225 -13.79 -4.93 -16.70
N GLY A 226 -13.57 -5.58 -15.55
CA GLY A 226 -12.68 -5.05 -14.52
C GLY A 226 -11.25 -5.01 -15.07
N ASP A 227 -10.56 -3.90 -14.82
CA ASP A 227 -9.21 -3.63 -15.31
C ASP A 227 -8.42 -2.83 -14.27
N LEU A 228 -7.11 -2.81 -14.41
CA LEU A 228 -6.24 -1.94 -13.63
C LEU A 228 -6.00 -0.63 -14.39
N PHE A 229 -5.87 0.46 -13.66
CA PHE A 229 -5.60 1.78 -14.20
C PHE A 229 -4.45 2.42 -13.44
N VAL A 230 -3.63 3.20 -14.14
CA VAL A 230 -2.61 4.06 -13.54
C VAL A 230 -2.96 5.53 -13.74
N CYS A 231 -2.87 6.31 -12.66
CA CYS A 231 -2.96 7.76 -12.68
C CYS A 231 -1.62 8.35 -12.25
N PHE A 232 -1.06 9.27 -13.03
CA PHE A 232 0.16 10.00 -12.67
C PHE A 232 -0.16 11.35 -12.03
N ARG A 233 0.57 11.69 -10.97
CA ARG A 233 0.44 12.98 -10.30
C ARG A 233 0.99 14.08 -11.20
N GLN A 234 0.21 15.15 -11.36
CA GLN A 234 0.53 16.30 -12.20
C GLN A 234 1.29 17.37 -11.38
N GLU A 235 1.92 18.32 -12.08
CA GLU A 235 2.69 19.41 -11.45
C GLU A 235 1.85 20.31 -10.54
N ASP A 236 0.55 20.42 -10.82
CA ASP A 236 -0.41 21.18 -9.99
C ASP A 236 -0.84 20.41 -8.72
N GLY A 237 -0.35 19.18 -8.54
CA GLY A 237 -0.65 18.31 -7.41
C GLY A 237 -1.90 17.44 -7.56
N ASN A 238 -2.66 17.58 -8.66
CA ASN A 238 -3.82 16.74 -8.98
C ASN A 238 -3.42 15.40 -9.62
N TRP A 239 -4.36 14.47 -9.68
CA TRP A 239 -4.18 13.22 -10.42
C TRP A 239 -4.58 13.40 -11.88
N GLY A 240 -3.76 12.90 -12.80
CA GLY A 240 -4.06 12.86 -14.22
C GLY A 240 -5.13 11.82 -14.57
N GLU A 241 -5.36 11.67 -15.88
CA GLU A 241 -6.29 10.66 -16.41
C GLU A 241 -5.90 9.24 -15.96
N ALA A 242 -6.92 8.40 -15.77
CA ALA A 242 -6.76 6.99 -15.48
C ALA A 242 -6.49 6.23 -16.78
N ILE A 243 -5.29 5.68 -16.93
CA ILE A 243 -4.84 4.97 -18.12
C ILE A 243 -4.95 3.46 -17.86
N PRO A 244 -5.73 2.70 -18.65
CA PRO A 244 -5.82 1.24 -18.56
C PRO A 244 -4.53 0.54 -19.03
#